data_AF-E5A798-F1
#
_entry.id   AF-E5A798-F1
#
_cell.length_a   1.000
_cell.length_b   1.000
_cell.length_c   1.000
_cell.angle_alpha   90.00
_cell.angle_beta   90.00
_cell.angle_gamma   90.00
#
_symmetry.space_group_name_H-M   'P 1'
#
loop_
_entity.id
_entity.type
_entity.pdbx_description
1 polymer ?
#
loop_
_entity_poly.entity_id
_entity_poly.type
_entity_poly.pdbx_seq_one_letter_code
_entity_poly.pdbx_strand_id
1 'polypeptide(L)'
;MTQWRPDATLSPPSHTPGPGSGRILRSHTAAITAARTAQLATATLKVTKPAPKPKKRRARADPWAPKRKPNPNPKPRPPPPSHLTCRICIEERPFGEFVKWVPPIRRRIYAPLDIPYSCILHLARNPKRKNVHPVCKTCIGRSLAARIDMLGARRAGIGCLEPGCEQPWDRDYILRYITGEALHKYNMDMFEVWKTDISPGFFICLSPTCNAIGLPDIFAPGFPQVICHECSFRACAQCAVPWHKDLSCSEYAAKTVDEKMTDPDKEILKLMQSKDGRRCPNCQLVIEKDGGCNSMLCSGCNKYFNWDSAASAIAGSRKAEPFLRNAAPYWNNRNVGSGICEQDAIDAAAAPTTKNHTDAPNGNGHTSNE
;
A
#
# COMPACT_ATOMS: atom_id res chain seq x y z
N MET A 1 -47.17 -27.22 -20.43
CA MET A 1 -47.76 -26.05 -19.76
C MET A 1 -46.63 -25.34 -19.03
N THR A 2 -46.22 -24.11 -19.26
CA THR A 2 -46.57 -23.06 -20.24
C THR A 2 -45.41 -22.06 -20.17
N GLN A 3 -45.01 -21.53 -21.32
CA GLN A 3 -43.88 -20.62 -21.51
C GLN A 3 -44.04 -19.29 -20.76
N TRP A 4 -42.93 -18.66 -20.36
CA TRP A 4 -42.89 -17.26 -19.94
C TRP A 4 -41.78 -16.51 -20.69
N ARG A 5 -42.16 -15.36 -21.26
CA ARG A 5 -41.33 -14.33 -21.92
C ARG A 5 -41.96 -12.95 -21.57
N PRO A 6 -41.30 -11.80 -21.81
CA PRO A 6 -40.72 -10.96 -20.75
C PRO A 6 -41.25 -9.50 -20.71
N ASP A 7 -40.54 -8.68 -19.91
CA ASP A 7 -40.45 -7.20 -19.89
C ASP A 7 -41.48 -6.37 -19.09
N ALA A 8 -40.99 -5.54 -18.16
CA ALA A 8 -41.09 -4.08 -18.24
C ALA A 8 -40.56 -3.38 -16.96
N THR A 9 -39.74 -2.36 -17.19
CA THR A 9 -39.16 -1.39 -16.26
C THR A 9 -40.20 -0.49 -15.58
N LEU A 10 -40.05 -0.23 -14.27
CA LEU A 10 -40.87 0.74 -13.52
C LEU A 10 -40.02 1.88 -12.94
N SER A 11 -40.42 3.12 -13.25
CA SER A 11 -40.03 4.37 -12.57
C SER A 11 -41.11 4.75 -11.55
N PRO A 12 -40.80 5.48 -10.45
CA PRO A 12 -41.79 5.81 -9.43
C PRO A 12 -42.51 7.16 -9.68
N PRO A 13 -43.76 7.34 -9.21
CA PRO A 13 -44.56 8.54 -9.46
C PRO A 13 -44.44 9.61 -8.36
N SER A 14 -44.70 10.86 -8.79
CA SER A 14 -44.77 12.09 -7.99
C SER A 14 -46.14 12.28 -7.33
N HIS A 15 -46.17 12.68 -6.05
CA HIS A 15 -47.39 13.09 -5.34
C HIS A 15 -47.47 14.62 -5.19
N THR A 16 -48.60 15.19 -5.55
CA THR A 16 -49.07 16.55 -5.20
C THR A 16 -50.18 16.45 -4.15
N PRO A 17 -50.31 17.44 -3.24
CA PRO A 17 -51.55 17.62 -2.49
C PRO A 17 -52.20 19.01 -2.70
N GLY A 18 -53.53 18.98 -2.84
CA GLY A 18 -54.45 20.13 -2.81
C GLY A 18 -54.99 20.46 -1.41
N PRO A 19 -55.92 21.42 -1.27
CA PRO A 19 -55.87 22.42 -0.20
C PRO A 19 -56.92 22.28 0.92
N GLY A 20 -56.61 22.86 2.09
CA GLY A 20 -57.57 23.55 2.95
C GLY A 20 -57.77 22.99 4.37
N SER A 21 -57.16 23.65 5.37
CA SER A 21 -57.84 24.09 6.60
C SER A 21 -56.85 24.86 7.48
N GLY A 22 -57.27 26.04 7.94
CA GLY A 22 -56.39 27.09 8.42
C GLY A 22 -55.86 26.92 9.83
N ARG A 23 -54.58 27.23 9.99
CA ARG A 23 -54.07 27.88 11.20
C ARG A 23 -52.97 28.86 10.81
N ILE A 24 -53.28 30.13 11.02
CA ILE A 24 -52.45 31.30 10.71
C ILE A 24 -51.16 31.23 11.55
N LEU A 25 -50.00 31.12 10.91
CA LEU A 25 -48.71 31.46 11.52
C LEU A 25 -48.23 32.81 10.95
N ARG A 26 -48.02 33.76 11.85
CA ARG A 26 -47.69 35.16 11.55
C ARG A 26 -46.33 35.27 10.84
N SER A 27 -46.38 35.78 9.61
CA SER A 27 -45.34 36.50 8.85
C SER A 27 -43.87 36.41 9.31
N HIS A 28 -43.06 35.63 8.58
CA HIS A 28 -41.59 35.71 8.56
C HIS A 28 -41.03 36.84 7.65
N THR A 29 -41.84 37.84 7.31
CA THR A 29 -41.42 38.95 6.43
C THR A 29 -40.74 40.12 7.16
N ALA A 30 -40.75 40.15 8.50
CA ALA A 30 -40.01 41.14 9.29
C ALA A 30 -38.51 40.78 9.49
N ALA A 31 -38.15 39.49 9.39
CA ALA A 31 -36.77 39.06 9.61
C ALA A 31 -35.87 39.19 8.36
N ILE A 32 -36.47 39.19 7.16
CA ILE A 32 -35.73 39.26 5.89
C ILE A 32 -35.39 40.72 5.53
N THR A 33 -36.23 41.69 5.89
CA THR A 33 -35.97 43.12 5.68
C THR A 33 -34.93 43.68 6.65
N ALA A 34 -34.84 43.16 7.88
CA ALA A 34 -33.76 43.49 8.81
C ALA A 34 -32.39 42.91 8.38
N ALA A 35 -32.38 41.81 7.64
CA ALA A 35 -31.15 41.20 7.13
C ALA A 35 -30.56 41.90 5.89
N ARG A 36 -31.39 42.63 5.11
CA ARG A 36 -30.92 43.36 3.92
C ARG A 36 -30.48 44.80 4.18
N THR A 37 -31.03 45.50 5.18
CA THR A 37 -30.58 46.85 5.55
C THR A 37 -29.30 46.87 6.40
N ALA A 38 -28.91 45.74 7.00
CA ALA A 38 -27.60 45.58 7.64
C ALA A 38 -26.44 45.38 6.64
N GLN A 39 -26.73 45.09 5.35
CA GLN A 39 -25.72 44.83 4.31
C GLN A 39 -25.29 46.06 3.52
N LEU A 40 -25.80 47.26 3.82
CA LEU A 40 -25.41 48.52 3.15
C LEU A 40 -24.89 49.62 4.09
N ALA A 41 -24.69 49.32 5.39
CA ALA A 41 -24.08 50.27 6.32
C ALA A 41 -22.54 50.15 6.31
N THR A 42 -21.92 50.99 5.48
CA THR A 42 -20.55 51.52 5.65
C THR A 42 -19.45 50.49 5.91
N ALA A 43 -18.80 50.04 4.84
CA ALA A 43 -17.41 49.60 4.88
C ALA A 43 -16.53 50.79 5.29
N THR A 44 -16.45 51.07 6.59
CA THR A 44 -15.29 51.78 7.13
C THR A 44 -14.12 50.82 7.00
N LEU A 45 -13.25 51.08 6.03
CA LEU A 45 -11.95 50.44 5.94
C LEU A 45 -11.21 50.73 7.25
N LYS A 46 -11.32 49.82 8.22
CA LYS A 46 -10.34 49.73 9.29
C LYS A 46 -9.03 49.40 8.60
N VAL A 47 -8.20 50.42 8.42
CA VAL A 47 -6.77 50.28 8.14
C VAL A 47 -6.22 49.40 9.25
N THR A 48 -6.21 48.10 9.01
CA THR A 48 -5.49 47.17 9.86
C THR A 48 -4.04 47.51 9.64
N LYS A 49 -3.38 47.99 10.70
CA LYS A 49 -1.94 48.20 10.68
C LYS A 49 -1.32 46.90 10.16
N PRO A 50 -0.47 46.94 9.11
CA PRO A 50 0.15 45.73 8.60
C PRO A 50 0.81 45.00 9.76
N ALA A 51 0.64 43.68 9.82
CA ALA A 51 1.26 42.84 10.83
C ALA A 51 2.73 43.26 10.95
N PRO A 52 3.24 43.56 12.16
CA PRO A 52 4.60 44.06 12.30
C PRO A 52 5.53 43.02 11.69
N LYS A 53 6.21 43.40 10.59
CA LYS A 53 7.26 42.58 9.99
C LYS A 53 8.17 42.13 11.15
N PRO A 54 8.58 40.85 11.23
CA PRO A 54 9.47 40.42 12.28
C PRO A 54 10.66 41.37 12.22
N LYS A 55 10.88 42.15 13.30
CA LYS A 55 12.04 43.04 13.37
C LYS A 55 13.25 42.13 13.26
N LYS A 56 13.82 41.96 12.05
CA LYS A 56 15.21 41.52 11.91
C LYS A 56 15.95 42.45 12.86
N ARG A 57 16.60 41.89 13.88
CA ARG A 57 17.45 42.68 14.77
C ARG A 57 18.35 43.47 13.83
N ARG A 58 18.17 44.79 13.76
CA ARG A 58 19.10 45.63 13.01
C ARG A 58 20.47 45.25 13.55
N ALA A 59 21.40 44.87 12.67
CA ALA A 59 22.79 44.71 13.07
C ALA A 59 23.16 45.98 13.85
N ARG A 60 23.82 45.82 15.00
CA ARG A 60 24.22 47.00 15.79
C ARG A 60 24.99 47.91 14.84
N ALA A 61 24.63 49.19 14.81
CA ALA A 61 25.33 50.18 13.99
C ALA A 61 26.83 50.21 14.32
N ASP A 62 27.17 49.84 15.55
CA ASP A 62 28.54 49.69 16.03
C ASP A 62 28.73 48.32 16.73
N PRO A 63 29.62 47.46 16.21
CA PRO A 63 29.97 46.17 16.82
C PRO A 63 30.52 46.28 18.25
N TRP A 64 31.12 47.42 18.60
CA TRP A 64 31.77 47.64 19.91
C TRP A 64 30.89 48.34 20.94
N ALA A 65 29.68 48.79 20.57
CA ALA A 65 28.75 49.39 21.52
C ALA A 65 28.36 48.40 22.64
N PRO A 66 28.40 48.81 23.92
CA PRO A 66 28.10 47.93 25.05
C PRO A 66 26.70 47.32 24.93
N LYS A 67 26.58 46.02 25.23
CA LYS A 67 25.30 45.32 25.18
C LYS A 67 24.33 45.95 26.18
N ARG A 68 23.04 46.10 25.81
CA ARG A 68 22.01 46.54 26.77
C ARG A 68 22.07 45.59 27.96
N LYS A 69 22.25 46.14 29.16
CA LYS A 69 22.27 45.35 30.39
C LYS A 69 20.94 44.58 30.51
N PRO A 70 20.96 43.29 30.87
CA PRO A 70 19.74 42.53 31.13
C PRO A 70 18.87 43.28 32.14
N ASN A 71 17.55 43.21 31.98
CA ASN A 71 16.64 43.80 32.95
C ASN A 71 16.92 43.17 34.34
N PRO A 72 17.31 43.95 35.36
CA PRO A 72 17.65 43.41 36.68
C PRO A 72 16.48 42.74 37.37
N ASN A 73 15.23 43.02 36.95
CA ASN A 73 14.04 42.37 37.48
C ASN A 73 13.14 41.84 36.35
N PRO A 74 13.47 40.67 35.74
CA PRO A 74 12.63 40.08 34.71
C PRO A 74 11.33 39.57 35.32
N LYS A 75 10.18 39.89 34.70
CA LYS A 75 8.90 39.29 35.11
C LYS A 75 9.01 37.75 35.06
N PRO A 76 8.61 37.03 36.12
CA PRO A 76 8.65 35.57 36.11
C PRO A 76 7.76 35.03 34.99
N ARG A 77 8.21 33.97 34.33
CA ARG A 77 7.40 33.32 33.29
C ARG A 77 6.19 32.67 33.97
N PRO A 78 4.99 32.76 33.38
CA PRO A 78 3.85 32.03 33.91
C PRO A 78 4.18 30.52 33.95
N PRO A 79 3.71 29.79 34.97
CA PRO A 79 3.94 28.35 35.05
C PRO A 79 3.31 27.65 33.83
N PRO A 80 3.91 26.54 33.35
CA PRO A 80 3.32 25.76 32.27
C PRO A 80 1.94 25.25 32.68
N PRO A 81 0.99 25.11 31.73
CA PRO A 81 -0.33 24.56 32.04
C PRO A 81 -0.18 23.11 32.54
N SER A 82 -0.82 22.79 33.66
CA SER A 82 -0.82 21.45 34.26
C SER A 82 -1.79 20.50 33.54
N HIS A 83 -2.92 21.02 33.07
CA HIS A 83 -3.99 20.28 32.41
C HIS A 83 -4.23 20.77 30.98
N LEU A 84 -4.70 19.85 30.15
CA LEU A 84 -5.08 20.07 28.76
C LEU A 84 -6.45 19.43 28.52
N THR A 85 -7.26 20.07 27.70
CA THR A 85 -8.53 19.49 27.23
C THR A 85 -8.30 18.63 26.00
N CYS A 86 -8.85 17.42 26.00
CA CYS A 86 -8.83 16.55 24.82
C CYS A 86 -9.87 17.00 23.80
N ARG A 87 -9.51 17.05 22.50
CA ARG A 87 -10.47 17.39 21.43
C ARG A 87 -11.60 16.37 21.25
N ILE A 88 -11.37 15.11 21.66
CA ILE A 88 -12.27 13.98 21.38
C ILE A 88 -13.19 13.72 22.56
N CYS A 89 -12.64 13.48 23.76
CA CYS A 89 -13.45 13.23 24.95
C CYS A 89 -13.83 14.50 25.73
N ILE A 90 -13.27 15.67 25.39
CA ILE A 90 -13.56 16.96 26.05
C ILE A 90 -13.11 17.01 27.54
N GLU A 91 -12.57 15.92 28.07
CA GLU A 91 -12.05 15.85 29.44
C GLU A 91 -10.75 16.63 29.63
N GLU A 92 -10.62 17.26 30.80
CA GLU A 92 -9.38 17.86 31.29
C GLU A 92 -8.49 16.79 31.91
N ARG A 93 -7.31 16.59 31.32
CA ARG A 93 -6.33 15.57 31.74
C ARG A 93 -4.96 16.21 31.95
N PRO A 94 -4.09 15.63 32.80
CA PRO A 94 -2.76 16.16 33.02
C PRO A 94 -1.91 16.05 31.75
N PHE A 95 -0.91 16.92 31.61
CA PHE A 95 -0.04 16.98 30.43
C PHE A 95 0.59 15.64 30.01
N GLY A 96 0.92 14.75 30.97
CA GLY A 96 1.54 13.45 30.71
C GLY A 96 0.67 12.44 29.95
N GLU A 97 -0.66 12.64 29.96
CA GLU A 97 -1.62 11.82 29.23
C GLU A 97 -1.79 12.22 27.77
N PHE A 98 -1.08 13.24 27.31
CA PHE A 98 -1.09 13.69 25.92
C PHE A 98 0.21 13.34 25.21
N VAL A 99 0.15 13.30 23.88
CA VAL A 99 1.35 13.11 23.06
C VAL A 99 2.28 14.31 23.22
N LYS A 100 3.56 14.04 23.47
CA LYS A 100 4.57 15.08 23.62
C LYS A 100 4.84 15.78 22.28
N TRP A 101 4.72 17.11 22.25
CA TRP A 101 5.09 17.90 21.09
C TRP A 101 6.60 17.90 20.85
N VAL A 102 7.02 17.53 19.63
CA VAL A 102 8.41 17.60 19.16
C VAL A 102 8.48 18.48 17.90
N PRO A 103 9.28 19.56 17.91
CA PRO A 103 9.38 20.45 16.76
C PRO A 103 10.11 19.81 15.57
N PRO A 104 9.75 20.13 14.31
CA PRO A 104 10.33 19.50 13.11
C PRO A 104 11.82 19.69 12.88
N ILE A 105 12.40 20.72 13.49
CA ILE A 105 13.72 21.21 13.09
C ILE A 105 14.82 20.72 14.05
N ARG A 106 14.49 20.02 15.14
CA ARG A 106 15.51 19.45 16.02
C ARG A 106 15.76 18.00 15.63
N ARG A 107 16.88 17.76 14.95
CA ARG A 107 17.54 16.45 14.75
C ARG A 107 17.97 15.84 16.11
N ARG A 108 17.03 15.60 17.04
CA ARG A 108 17.21 14.64 18.13
C ARG A 108 16.51 13.37 17.70
N ILE A 109 17.20 12.61 16.87
CA ILE A 109 16.77 11.32 16.32
C ILE A 109 16.74 10.23 17.42
N TYR A 110 17.28 10.52 18.61
CA TYR A 110 17.49 9.53 19.68
C TYR A 110 16.45 9.52 20.79
N ALA A 111 15.40 10.35 20.74
CA ALA A 111 14.33 10.29 21.74
C ALA A 111 13.24 9.32 21.27
N PRO A 112 12.80 8.36 22.11
CA PRO A 112 11.68 7.51 21.76
C PRO A 112 10.45 8.40 21.55
N LEU A 113 9.92 8.41 20.32
CA LEU A 113 8.68 9.10 20.01
C LEU A 113 7.51 8.23 20.47
N ASP A 114 6.43 8.87 20.90
CA ASP A 114 5.20 8.18 21.26
C ASP A 114 4.40 7.73 20.02
N ILE A 115 4.52 8.49 18.92
CA ILE A 115 3.82 8.27 17.64
C ILE A 115 4.71 8.66 16.46
N PRO A 116 4.37 8.26 15.21
CA PRO A 116 5.07 8.72 14.00
C PRO A 116 5.13 10.24 13.89
N TYR A 117 6.26 10.74 13.36
CA TYR A 117 6.58 12.17 13.36
C TYR A 117 5.52 13.05 12.68
N SER A 118 5.00 12.61 11.52
CA SER A 118 3.96 13.34 10.79
C SER A 118 2.66 13.46 11.58
N CYS A 119 2.32 12.45 12.39
CA CYS A 119 1.11 12.45 13.22
C CYS A 119 1.22 13.35 14.46
N ILE A 120 2.43 13.73 14.89
CA ILE A 120 2.63 14.71 16.00
C ILE A 120 2.02 16.06 15.65
N LEU A 121 2.09 16.47 14.39
CA LEU A 121 1.50 17.72 13.91
C LEU A 121 -0.03 17.75 14.04
N HIS A 122 -0.65 16.56 14.05
CA HIS A 122 -2.10 16.37 14.07
C HIS A 122 -2.63 16.15 15.49
N LEU A 123 -1.90 15.39 16.33
CA LEU A 123 -2.41 14.90 17.61
C LEU A 123 -1.87 15.66 18.84
N ALA A 124 -0.72 16.34 18.74
CA ALA A 124 -0.09 17.01 19.86
C ALA A 124 -0.35 18.53 19.88
N ARG A 125 -0.33 19.13 21.09
CA ARG A 125 -0.52 20.58 21.26
C ARG A 125 0.69 21.33 20.73
N ASN A 126 0.53 22.03 19.61
CA ASN A 126 1.58 22.86 19.05
C ASN A 126 1.70 24.20 19.80
N PRO A 127 2.86 24.54 20.39
CA PRO A 127 3.04 25.82 21.09
C PRO A 127 2.89 27.06 20.18
N LYS A 128 3.07 26.90 18.86
CA LYS A 128 3.01 27.99 17.88
C LYS A 128 1.66 28.10 17.18
N ARG A 129 0.92 26.99 17.03
CA ARG A 129 -0.38 26.95 16.35
C ARG A 129 -1.47 26.65 17.37
N LYS A 130 -2.39 27.61 17.58
CA LYS A 130 -3.48 27.47 18.56
C LYS A 130 -4.68 26.65 18.06
N ASN A 131 -4.77 26.40 16.75
CA ASN A 131 -5.97 25.81 16.14
C ASN A 131 -5.99 24.27 16.18
N VAL A 132 -4.92 23.63 16.66
CA VAL A 132 -4.86 22.17 16.80
C VAL A 132 -4.95 21.84 18.29
N HIS A 133 -6.11 21.33 18.69
CA HIS A 133 -6.35 20.84 20.04
C HIS A 133 -5.77 19.43 20.19
N PRO A 134 -5.09 19.13 21.32
CA PRO A 134 -4.44 17.85 21.52
C PRO A 134 -5.43 16.71 21.75
N VAL A 135 -4.97 15.49 21.49
CA VAL A 135 -5.71 14.25 21.75
C VAL A 135 -5.01 13.45 22.85
N CYS A 136 -5.77 12.98 23.84
CA CYS A 136 -5.22 12.16 24.91
C CYS A 136 -4.90 10.74 24.43
N LYS A 137 -3.95 10.08 25.10
CA LYS A 137 -3.47 8.73 24.76
C LYS A 137 -4.60 7.69 24.81
N THR A 138 -5.58 7.84 25.70
CA THR A 138 -6.74 6.93 25.80
C THR A 138 -7.65 7.02 24.57
N CYS A 139 -7.91 8.22 24.06
CA CYS A 139 -8.67 8.40 22.82
C CYS A 139 -7.92 7.83 21.61
N ILE A 140 -6.58 7.94 21.57
CA ILE A 140 -5.77 7.31 20.52
C ILE A 140 -5.94 5.79 20.59
N GLY A 141 -5.79 5.18 21.77
CA GLY A 141 -5.99 3.74 21.95
C GLY A 141 -7.38 3.25 21.55
N ARG A 142 -8.44 3.95 21.98
CA ARG A 142 -9.82 3.65 21.60
C ARG A 142 -10.05 3.75 20.09
N SER A 143 -9.46 4.76 19.44
CA SER A 143 -9.56 4.89 17.98
C SER A 143 -8.84 3.77 17.25
N LEU A 144 -7.69 3.31 17.74
CA LEU A 144 -6.96 2.19 17.16
C LEU A 144 -7.72 0.88 17.35
N ALA A 145 -8.30 0.64 18.53
CA ALA A 145 -9.17 -0.50 18.78
C ALA A 145 -10.37 -0.54 17.80
N ALA A 146 -11.09 0.58 17.67
CA ALA A 146 -12.19 0.69 16.72
C ALA A 146 -11.74 0.46 15.25
N ARG A 147 -10.54 0.92 14.88
CA ARG A 147 -9.98 0.69 13.54
C ARG A 147 -9.64 -0.78 13.30
N ILE A 148 -9.17 -1.50 14.31
CA ILE A 148 -8.95 -2.95 14.20
C ILE A 148 -10.28 -3.66 13.93
N ASP A 149 -11.34 -3.27 14.65
CA ASP A 149 -12.67 -3.88 14.48
C ASP A 149 -13.28 -3.61 13.10
N MET A 150 -13.10 -2.40 12.55
CA MET A 150 -13.72 -1.99 11.29
C MET A 150 -12.90 -2.33 10.04
N LEU A 151 -11.57 -2.18 10.10
CA LEU A 151 -10.68 -2.27 8.94
C LEU A 151 -9.79 -3.52 8.97
N GLY A 152 -9.77 -4.24 10.10
CA GLY A 152 -8.86 -5.36 10.35
C GLY A 152 -7.43 -4.94 10.72
N ALA A 153 -6.66 -5.87 11.27
CA ALA A 153 -5.33 -5.61 11.79
C ALA A 153 -4.32 -5.11 10.72
N ARG A 154 -4.47 -5.51 9.46
CA ARG A 154 -3.59 -5.08 8.34
C ARG A 154 -3.67 -3.58 8.06
N ARG A 155 -4.85 -2.99 8.21
CA ARG A 155 -5.10 -1.56 7.90
C ARG A 155 -5.27 -0.69 9.14
N ALA A 156 -5.35 -1.29 10.33
CA ALA A 156 -5.48 -0.59 11.59
C ALA A 156 -4.41 0.51 11.78
N GLY A 157 -3.17 0.25 11.36
CA GLY A 157 -2.05 1.18 11.46
C GLY A 157 -1.93 2.24 10.35
N ILE A 158 -2.82 2.27 9.36
CA ILE A 158 -2.69 3.19 8.22
C ILE A 158 -3.36 4.52 8.53
N GLY A 159 -2.59 5.49 9.02
CA GLY A 159 -3.07 6.83 9.31
C GLY A 159 -3.38 7.08 10.78
N CYS A 160 -3.56 8.36 11.13
CA CYS A 160 -4.01 8.77 12.46
C CYS A 160 -5.53 9.02 12.49
N LEU A 161 -5.99 9.85 13.43
CA LEU A 161 -7.40 10.20 13.59
C LEU A 161 -7.86 11.32 12.64
N GLU A 162 -6.94 11.96 11.92
CA GLU A 162 -7.30 13.00 10.95
C GLU A 162 -7.64 12.40 9.58
N PRO A 163 -8.69 12.90 8.90
CA PRO A 163 -9.03 12.47 7.56
C PRO A 163 -7.91 12.83 6.58
N GLY A 164 -7.55 11.89 5.70
CA GLY A 164 -6.49 12.05 4.71
C GLY A 164 -5.06 11.83 5.22
N CYS A 165 -4.88 11.48 6.50
CA CYS A 165 -3.57 11.02 6.97
C CYS A 165 -3.40 9.55 6.63
N GLU A 166 -2.45 9.20 5.76
CA GLU A 166 -2.13 7.81 5.38
C GLU A 166 -0.80 7.31 5.98
N GLN A 167 -0.22 8.05 6.92
CA GLN A 167 1.04 7.68 7.56
C GLN A 167 0.94 6.28 8.19
N PRO A 168 1.80 5.31 7.82
CA PRO A 168 1.84 4.02 8.48
C PRO A 168 2.38 4.14 9.91
N TRP A 169 1.70 3.46 10.83
CA TRP A 169 2.13 3.25 12.21
C TRP A 169 2.73 1.87 12.34
N ASP A 170 4.00 1.81 12.73
CA ASP A 170 4.64 0.54 13.06
C ASP A 170 3.93 -0.13 14.24
N ARG A 171 4.03 -1.46 14.29
CA ARG A 171 3.48 -2.30 15.36
C ARG A 171 3.83 -1.76 16.75
N ASP A 172 5.07 -1.31 16.96
CA ASP A 172 5.53 -0.80 18.25
C ASP A 172 4.78 0.45 18.73
N TYR A 173 4.30 1.29 17.80
CA TYR A 173 3.45 2.42 18.18
C TYR A 173 2.06 1.92 18.57
N ILE A 174 1.48 1.02 17.77
CA ILE A 174 0.13 0.47 18.01
C ILE A 174 0.06 -0.21 19.40
N LEU A 175 1.06 -1.03 19.72
CA LEU A 175 1.12 -1.77 20.99
C LEU A 175 1.23 -0.89 22.23
N ARG A 176 1.74 0.34 22.12
CA ARG A 176 1.80 1.27 23.26
C ARG A 176 0.44 1.81 23.66
N TYR A 177 -0.52 1.82 22.73
CA TYR A 177 -1.83 2.43 22.94
C TYR A 177 -2.95 1.41 23.14
N ILE A 178 -2.73 0.16 22.74
CA ILE A 178 -3.71 -0.90 22.84
C ILE A 178 -3.34 -1.82 23.99
N THR A 179 -4.30 -2.08 24.87
CA THR A 179 -4.14 -2.94 26.05
C THR A 179 -5.32 -3.89 26.21
N GLY A 180 -5.11 -5.04 26.85
CA GLY A 180 -6.18 -5.98 27.19
C GLY A 180 -6.75 -6.74 25.99
N GLU A 181 -8.08 -6.81 25.89
CA GLU A 181 -8.79 -7.58 24.86
C GLU A 181 -8.44 -7.13 23.43
N ALA A 182 -8.39 -5.83 23.19
CA ALA A 182 -8.05 -5.29 21.88
C ALA A 182 -6.62 -5.66 21.43
N LEU A 183 -5.69 -5.84 22.38
CA LEU A 183 -4.33 -6.29 22.09
C LEU A 183 -4.32 -7.78 21.72
N HIS A 184 -5.06 -8.60 22.45
CA HIS A 184 -5.21 -10.02 22.14
C HIS A 184 -5.80 -10.21 20.74
N LYS A 185 -6.90 -9.49 20.44
CA LYS A 185 -7.53 -9.49 19.13
C LYS A 185 -6.56 -9.08 18.03
N TYR A 186 -5.87 -7.95 18.21
CA TYR A 186 -4.86 -7.48 17.24
C TYR A 186 -3.78 -8.53 16.97
N ASN A 187 -3.28 -9.21 18.00
CA ASN A 187 -2.25 -10.25 17.83
C ASN A 187 -2.78 -11.48 17.08
N MET A 188 -4.01 -11.91 17.34
CA MET A 188 -4.64 -13.02 16.63
C MET A 188 -4.91 -12.67 15.17
N ASP A 189 -5.52 -11.52 14.92
CA ASP A 189 -5.80 -11.05 13.56
C ASP A 189 -4.49 -10.84 12.77
N MET A 190 -3.45 -10.29 13.39
CA MET A 190 -2.14 -10.11 12.74
C MET A 190 -1.46 -11.46 12.48
N PHE A 191 -1.66 -12.46 13.35
CA PHE A 191 -1.18 -13.81 13.10
C PHE A 191 -1.86 -14.43 11.87
N GLU A 192 -3.17 -14.25 11.71
CA GLU A 192 -3.89 -14.70 10.50
C GLU A 192 -3.38 -14.00 9.24
N VAL A 193 -3.16 -12.68 9.29
CA VAL A 193 -2.56 -11.94 8.18
C VAL A 193 -1.18 -12.51 7.84
N TRP A 194 -0.33 -12.73 8.84
CA TRP A 194 0.98 -13.35 8.66
C TRP A 194 0.88 -14.74 8.01
N LYS A 195 -0.12 -15.54 8.39
CA LYS A 195 -0.33 -16.86 7.76
C LYS A 195 -0.65 -16.77 6.27
N THR A 196 -1.35 -15.73 5.85
CA THR A 196 -1.71 -15.52 4.44
C THR A 196 -0.57 -14.92 3.62
N ASP A 197 0.26 -14.08 4.24
CA ASP A 197 1.34 -13.37 3.54
C ASP A 197 2.63 -14.22 3.44
N ILE A 198 2.81 -15.24 4.29
CA ILE A 198 4.03 -16.06 4.27
C ILE A 198 4.13 -16.86 2.96
N SER A 199 5.26 -16.68 2.26
CA SER A 199 5.58 -17.37 1.02
C SER A 199 6.95 -18.04 1.14
N PRO A 200 7.03 -19.37 1.05
CA PRO A 200 5.95 -20.35 0.86
C PRO A 200 5.01 -20.42 2.08
N GLY A 201 3.76 -20.78 1.80
CA GLY A 201 2.74 -20.98 2.84
C GLY A 201 3.08 -22.13 3.78
N PHE A 202 2.24 -22.33 4.79
CA PHE A 202 2.34 -23.52 5.64
C PHE A 202 2.24 -24.78 4.81
N PHE A 203 3.10 -25.74 5.14
CA PHE A 203 2.96 -27.09 4.66
C PHE A 203 1.97 -27.83 5.56
N ILE A 204 0.87 -28.29 4.97
CA ILE A 204 -0.08 -29.19 5.61
C ILE A 204 0.19 -30.58 5.04
N CYS A 205 0.34 -31.57 5.92
CA CYS A 205 0.54 -32.94 5.49
C CYS A 205 -0.65 -33.45 4.66
N LEU A 206 -0.37 -34.06 3.51
CA LEU A 206 -1.38 -34.56 2.58
C LEU A 206 -1.87 -35.98 2.91
N SER A 207 -1.26 -36.64 3.89
CA SER A 207 -1.71 -37.97 4.32
C SER A 207 -3.09 -37.85 4.99
N PRO A 208 -4.07 -38.68 4.63
CA PRO A 208 -5.42 -38.64 5.22
C PRO A 208 -5.43 -38.95 6.72
N THR A 209 -4.36 -39.56 7.25
CA THR A 209 -4.23 -39.93 8.67
C THR A 209 -3.40 -38.95 9.49
N CYS A 210 -2.81 -37.91 8.88
CA CYS A 210 -1.89 -37.00 9.57
C CYS A 210 -2.28 -35.55 9.28
N ASN A 211 -2.43 -34.75 10.34
CA ASN A 211 -2.81 -33.34 10.27
C ASN A 211 -1.66 -32.40 10.69
N ALA A 212 -0.42 -32.86 10.53
CA ALA A 212 0.77 -32.08 10.86
C ALA A 212 0.82 -30.81 10.00
N ILE A 213 1.14 -29.70 10.65
CA ILE A 213 1.37 -28.40 10.01
C ILE A 213 2.81 -28.00 10.30
N GLY A 214 3.55 -27.63 9.27
CA GLY A 214 4.94 -27.20 9.38
C GLY A 214 5.23 -25.97 8.55
N LEU A 215 6.29 -25.25 8.93
CA LEU A 215 6.83 -24.19 8.10
C LEU A 215 8.04 -24.74 7.33
N PRO A 216 7.97 -24.85 6.00
CA PRO A 216 9.10 -25.37 5.22
C PRO A 216 10.25 -24.36 5.20
N ASP A 217 11.47 -24.84 5.41
CA ASP A 217 12.67 -24.03 5.24
C ASP A 217 13.01 -23.93 3.74
N ILE A 218 12.92 -22.71 3.20
CA ILE A 218 13.23 -22.43 1.80
C ILE A 218 14.71 -22.43 1.46
N PHE A 219 15.57 -22.31 2.47
CA PHE A 219 17.01 -22.31 2.30
C PHE A 219 17.61 -23.70 2.54
N ALA A 220 16.79 -24.67 2.94
CA ALA A 220 17.25 -26.04 3.15
C ALA A 220 17.65 -26.72 1.83
N PRO A 221 18.78 -27.46 1.82
CA PRO A 221 19.17 -28.24 0.66
C PRO A 221 18.12 -29.32 0.38
N GLY A 222 17.58 -29.34 -0.85
CA GLY A 222 16.52 -30.27 -1.24
C GLY A 222 15.11 -29.65 -1.30
N PHE A 223 14.93 -28.38 -0.93
CA PHE A 223 13.69 -27.65 -1.23
C PHE A 223 13.43 -27.70 -2.76
N PRO A 224 12.21 -28.02 -3.24
CA PRO A 224 10.91 -27.99 -2.54
C PRO A 224 10.44 -29.31 -1.90
N GLN A 225 11.30 -30.33 -1.79
CA GLN A 225 10.93 -31.58 -1.13
C GLN A 225 10.80 -31.39 0.38
N VAL A 226 9.68 -31.82 0.95
CA VAL A 226 9.45 -31.83 2.39
C VAL A 226 9.02 -33.20 2.87
N ILE A 227 9.49 -33.57 4.06
CA ILE A 227 9.15 -34.82 4.74
C ILE A 227 8.36 -34.45 5.99
N CYS A 228 7.17 -35.02 6.15
CA CYS A 228 6.38 -34.84 7.36
C CYS A 228 7.11 -35.47 8.57
N HIS A 229 7.23 -34.73 9.67
CA HIS A 229 7.91 -35.21 10.87
C HIS A 229 7.12 -36.30 11.63
N GLU A 230 5.78 -36.33 11.50
CA GLU A 230 4.94 -37.33 12.18
C GLU A 230 4.83 -38.64 11.40
N CYS A 231 4.51 -38.56 10.09
CA CYS A 231 4.19 -39.74 9.29
C CYS A 231 5.22 -40.05 8.19
N SER A 232 6.31 -39.27 8.10
CA SER A 232 7.35 -39.41 7.07
C SER A 232 6.86 -39.31 5.61
N PHE A 233 5.65 -38.78 5.40
CA PHE A 233 5.11 -38.58 4.06
C PHE A 233 5.91 -37.53 3.29
N ARG A 234 6.26 -37.84 2.03
CA ARG A 234 7.02 -36.97 1.14
C ARG A 234 6.09 -36.18 0.24
N ALA A 235 6.23 -34.86 0.27
CA ALA A 235 5.42 -33.96 -0.55
C ALA A 235 6.27 -32.83 -1.16
N CYS A 236 5.72 -32.16 -2.16
CA CYS A 236 6.27 -30.93 -2.71
C CYS A 236 5.61 -29.73 -2.01
N ALA A 237 6.40 -28.91 -1.30
CA ALA A 237 5.89 -27.74 -0.57
C ALA A 237 5.39 -26.61 -1.49
N GLN A 238 5.86 -26.55 -2.73
CA GLN A 238 5.41 -25.54 -3.71
C GLN A 238 4.09 -25.90 -4.38
N CYS A 239 3.94 -27.18 -4.76
CA CYS A 239 2.74 -27.65 -5.45
C CYS A 239 1.64 -28.13 -4.50
N ALA A 240 1.96 -28.41 -3.23
CA ALA A 240 1.06 -29.06 -2.28
C ALA A 240 0.48 -30.40 -2.81
N VAL A 241 1.35 -31.22 -3.40
CA VAL A 241 1.03 -32.56 -3.95
C VAL A 241 2.02 -33.60 -3.43
N PRO A 242 1.70 -34.91 -3.51
CA PRO A 242 2.67 -35.97 -3.22
C PRO A 242 3.96 -35.79 -4.03
N TRP A 243 5.09 -36.18 -3.45
CA TRP A 243 6.39 -35.94 -4.08
C TRP A 243 6.47 -36.59 -5.48
N HIS A 244 6.71 -35.76 -6.50
CA HIS A 244 6.89 -36.19 -7.89
C HIS A 244 8.38 -36.32 -8.21
N LYS A 245 8.89 -37.56 -8.15
CA LYS A 245 10.28 -37.85 -8.54
C LYS A 245 10.47 -37.61 -10.04
N ASP A 246 11.61 -37.03 -10.42
CA ASP A 246 12.05 -36.85 -11.82
C ASP A 246 11.21 -35.89 -12.69
N LEU A 247 10.23 -35.19 -12.10
CA LEU A 247 9.42 -34.17 -12.76
C LEU A 247 9.60 -32.83 -12.07
N SER A 248 9.72 -31.76 -12.85
CA SER A 248 9.59 -30.40 -12.31
C SER A 248 8.15 -30.13 -11.89
N CYS A 249 7.96 -29.18 -10.97
CA CYS A 249 6.65 -28.72 -10.52
C CYS A 249 5.73 -28.33 -11.70
N SER A 250 6.31 -27.68 -12.72
CA SER A 250 5.61 -27.29 -13.96
C SER A 250 5.18 -28.48 -14.81
N GLU A 251 6.05 -29.49 -14.96
CA GLU A 251 5.74 -30.69 -15.75
C GLU A 251 4.69 -31.54 -15.06
N TYR A 252 4.74 -31.67 -13.72
CA TYR A 252 3.72 -32.38 -12.96
C TYR A 252 2.35 -31.72 -13.11
N ALA A 253 2.28 -30.39 -12.93
CA ALA A 253 1.04 -29.64 -13.13
C ALA A 253 0.48 -29.81 -14.55
N ALA A 254 1.34 -29.75 -15.58
CA ALA A 254 0.91 -29.96 -16.96
C ALA A 254 0.32 -31.37 -17.18
N LYS A 255 0.97 -32.41 -16.65
CA LYS A 255 0.47 -33.79 -16.74
C LYS A 255 -0.88 -33.97 -16.04
N THR A 256 -1.03 -33.45 -14.82
CA THR A 256 -2.30 -33.54 -14.08
C THR A 256 -3.43 -32.81 -14.79
N VAL A 257 -3.14 -31.68 -15.44
CA VAL A 257 -4.12 -30.97 -16.27
C VAL A 257 -4.49 -31.85 -17.47
N ASP A 258 -3.51 -32.38 -18.20
CA ASP A 258 -3.73 -33.21 -19.40
C ASP A 258 -4.52 -34.50 -19.08
N GLU A 259 -4.33 -35.10 -17.89
CA GLU A 259 -5.08 -36.28 -17.41
C GLU A 259 -6.54 -35.97 -17.08
N LYS A 260 -6.83 -34.77 -16.58
CA LYS A 260 -8.19 -34.32 -16.24
C LYS A 260 -8.96 -33.74 -17.44
N MET A 261 -8.30 -33.57 -18.59
CA MET A 261 -8.91 -33.04 -19.79
C MET A 261 -9.84 -34.05 -20.47
N THR A 262 -11.01 -33.57 -20.89
CA THR A 262 -11.96 -34.34 -21.69
C THR A 262 -11.41 -34.52 -23.11
N ASP A 263 -11.85 -35.54 -23.84
CA ASP A 263 -11.41 -35.77 -25.22
C ASP A 263 -11.55 -34.55 -26.17
N PRO A 264 -12.62 -33.72 -26.13
CA PRO A 264 -12.66 -32.48 -26.91
C PRO A 264 -11.59 -31.46 -26.51
N ASP A 265 -11.21 -31.39 -25.24
CA ASP A 265 -10.17 -30.46 -24.77
C ASP A 265 -8.79 -30.87 -25.33
N LYS A 266 -8.54 -32.18 -25.45
CA LYS A 266 -7.33 -32.72 -26.09
C LYS A 266 -7.28 -32.42 -27.58
N GLU A 267 -8.42 -32.42 -28.27
CA GLU A 267 -8.51 -32.02 -29.68
C GLU A 267 -8.24 -30.53 -29.86
N ILE A 268 -8.78 -29.69 -28.98
CA ILE A 268 -8.49 -28.25 -28.95
C ILE A 268 -7.01 -28.00 -28.70
N LEU A 269 -6.36 -28.74 -27.79
CA LEU A 269 -4.92 -28.64 -27.57
C LEU A 269 -4.10 -29.03 -28.79
N LYS A 270 -4.49 -30.08 -29.54
CA LYS A 270 -3.85 -30.45 -30.81
C LYS A 270 -4.02 -29.38 -31.87
N LEU A 271 -5.22 -28.80 -31.97
CA LEU A 271 -5.48 -27.66 -32.85
C LEU A 271 -4.63 -26.45 -32.47
N MET A 272 -4.55 -26.10 -31.19
CA MET A 272 -3.70 -25.02 -30.71
C MET A 272 -2.22 -25.31 -30.97
N GLN A 273 -1.77 -26.55 -30.83
CA GLN A 273 -0.40 -26.92 -31.20
C GLN A 273 -0.15 -26.77 -32.70
N SER A 274 -1.13 -27.07 -33.56
CA SER A 274 -0.99 -26.86 -35.01
C SER A 274 -0.85 -25.38 -35.40
N LYS A 275 -1.27 -24.47 -34.51
CA LYS A 275 -1.15 -23.01 -34.64
C LYS A 275 0.01 -22.41 -33.82
N ASP A 276 1.00 -23.23 -33.44
CA ASP A 276 2.12 -22.81 -32.60
C ASP A 276 1.74 -22.25 -31.22
N GLY A 277 0.59 -22.65 -30.67
CA GLY A 277 0.14 -22.24 -29.34
C GLY A 277 1.11 -22.64 -28.22
N ARG A 278 1.35 -21.72 -27.27
CA ARG A 278 2.30 -21.91 -26.16
C ARG A 278 1.63 -21.68 -24.81
N ARG A 279 2.10 -22.38 -23.77
CA ARG A 279 1.61 -22.25 -22.39
C ARG A 279 2.30 -21.10 -21.67
N CYS A 280 1.51 -20.28 -20.97
CA CYS A 280 2.05 -19.30 -20.04
C CYS A 280 2.86 -19.99 -18.92
N PRO A 281 4.10 -19.56 -18.62
CA PRO A 281 4.91 -20.16 -17.56
C PRO A 281 4.33 -19.98 -16.15
N ASN A 282 3.44 -18.99 -15.96
CA ASN A 282 2.89 -18.66 -14.64
C ASN A 282 1.52 -19.31 -14.38
N CYS A 283 0.62 -19.40 -15.39
CA CYS A 283 -0.72 -19.96 -15.21
C CYS A 283 -1.08 -21.11 -16.16
N GLN A 284 -0.15 -21.53 -17.03
CA GLN A 284 -0.31 -22.65 -17.97
C GLN A 284 -1.42 -22.49 -19.03
N LEU A 285 -2.08 -21.33 -19.11
CA LEU A 285 -3.03 -21.01 -20.17
C LEU A 285 -2.33 -21.06 -21.55
N VAL A 286 -2.93 -21.77 -22.50
CA VAL A 286 -2.45 -21.83 -23.89
C VAL A 286 -2.85 -20.56 -24.61
N ILE A 287 -1.87 -19.87 -25.18
CA ILE A 287 -2.02 -18.60 -25.89
C ILE A 287 -1.54 -18.82 -27.32
N GLU A 288 -2.25 -18.25 -28.28
CA GLU A 288 -1.85 -18.12 -29.69
C GLU A 288 -1.20 -16.74 -29.89
N LYS A 289 -0.12 -16.67 -30.67
CA LYS A 289 0.56 -15.40 -30.98
C LYS A 289 -0.13 -14.73 -32.15
N ASP A 290 -0.46 -13.44 -31.99
CA ASP A 290 -1.12 -12.60 -33.00
C ASP A 290 -0.14 -11.82 -33.90
N GLY A 291 1.18 -11.96 -33.68
CA GLY A 291 2.27 -11.44 -34.53
C GLY A 291 3.25 -10.51 -33.79
N GLY A 292 4.30 -10.05 -34.48
CA GLY A 292 5.11 -8.88 -34.07
C GLY A 292 6.16 -9.06 -32.96
N CYS A 293 5.78 -9.52 -31.76
CA CYS A 293 6.67 -9.44 -30.59
C CYS A 293 6.77 -10.75 -29.82
N ASN A 294 7.96 -11.06 -29.30
CA ASN A 294 8.14 -12.21 -28.40
C ASN A 294 7.76 -11.86 -26.95
N SER A 295 7.57 -10.58 -26.64
CA SER A 295 7.09 -10.10 -25.34
C SER A 295 5.57 -10.20 -25.27
N MET A 296 5.06 -11.32 -24.74
CA MET A 296 3.63 -11.59 -24.66
C MET A 296 3.06 -11.24 -23.28
N LEU A 297 1.86 -10.67 -23.24
CA LEU A 297 1.09 -10.48 -22.00
C LEU A 297 0.07 -11.62 -21.88
N CYS A 298 0.14 -12.39 -20.79
CA CYS A 298 -0.84 -13.45 -20.55
C CYS A 298 -2.22 -12.86 -20.17
N SER A 299 -3.26 -13.19 -20.94
CA SER A 299 -4.65 -12.79 -20.66
C SER A 299 -5.24 -13.38 -19.37
N GLY A 300 -4.70 -14.50 -18.89
CA GLY A 300 -5.18 -15.14 -17.66
C GLY A 300 -4.58 -14.56 -16.39
N CYS A 301 -3.26 -14.32 -16.35
CA CYS A 301 -2.56 -13.88 -15.14
C CYS A 301 -1.99 -12.46 -15.20
N ASN A 302 -2.19 -11.74 -16.31
CA ASN A 302 -1.69 -10.39 -16.55
C ASN A 302 -0.18 -10.23 -16.28
N LYS A 303 0.60 -11.28 -16.54
CA LYS A 303 2.06 -11.26 -16.45
C LYS A 303 2.70 -11.35 -17.82
N TYR A 304 3.78 -10.59 -18.01
CA TYR A 304 4.60 -10.64 -19.21
C TYR A 304 5.51 -11.88 -19.21
N PHE A 305 5.67 -12.51 -20.37
CA PHE A 305 6.61 -13.60 -20.58
C PHE A 305 7.18 -13.58 -22.00
N ASN A 306 8.34 -14.20 -22.19
CA ASN A 306 8.95 -14.35 -23.51
C ASN A 306 8.39 -15.61 -24.21
N TRP A 307 7.86 -15.43 -25.42
CA TRP A 307 7.32 -16.48 -26.27
C TRP A 307 8.33 -17.59 -26.54
N ASP A 308 9.61 -17.25 -26.80
CA ASP A 308 10.63 -18.23 -27.16
C ASP A 308 10.93 -19.23 -26.04
N SER A 309 10.90 -18.75 -24.81
CA SER A 309 11.13 -19.52 -23.59
C SER A 309 9.91 -20.33 -23.11
N ALA A 310 8.73 -20.10 -23.70
CA ALA A 310 7.48 -20.72 -23.27
C ALA A 310 7.36 -22.18 -23.74
N ALA A 311 6.78 -23.03 -22.89
CA ALA A 311 6.47 -24.42 -23.24
C ALA A 311 5.39 -24.51 -24.33
N SER A 312 5.41 -25.59 -25.10
CA SER A 312 4.40 -25.96 -26.09
C SER A 312 3.02 -26.21 -25.48
N ALA A 313 1.96 -26.11 -26.30
CA ALA A 313 0.58 -26.44 -25.90
C ALA A 313 0.42 -27.87 -25.35
N ILE A 314 1.14 -28.85 -25.92
CA ILE A 314 1.19 -30.24 -25.43
C ILE A 314 2.48 -30.46 -24.62
N ALA A 315 2.37 -31.13 -23.46
CA ALA A 315 3.49 -31.47 -22.61
C ALA A 315 4.46 -32.43 -23.34
N GLY A 316 5.72 -32.02 -23.50
CA GLY A 316 6.80 -32.87 -24.00
C GLY A 316 7.40 -32.52 -25.37
N SER A 317 6.78 -31.63 -26.17
CA SER A 317 7.37 -31.24 -27.47
C SER A 317 8.42 -30.13 -27.39
N ARG A 318 8.37 -29.23 -26.40
CA ARG A 318 9.45 -28.31 -26.03
C ARG A 318 9.47 -28.05 -24.53
N LYS A 319 10.64 -28.24 -23.87
CA LYS A 319 10.82 -27.94 -22.43
C LYS A 319 10.90 -26.43 -22.23
N ALA A 320 10.17 -25.90 -21.26
CA ALA A 320 10.31 -24.51 -20.83
C ALA A 320 11.68 -24.30 -20.18
N GLU A 321 12.30 -23.14 -20.42
CA GLU A 321 13.44 -22.70 -19.63
C GLU A 321 12.98 -22.39 -18.19
N PRO A 322 13.79 -22.70 -17.16
CA PRO A 322 13.39 -22.48 -15.78
C PRO A 322 13.15 -21.00 -15.51
N PHE A 323 11.96 -20.66 -14.99
CA PHE A 323 11.69 -19.33 -14.46
C PHE A 323 12.52 -19.11 -13.19
N LEU A 324 13.63 -18.38 -13.31
CA LEU A 324 14.48 -18.00 -12.18
C LEU A 324 13.77 -16.92 -11.35
N ARG A 325 13.41 -17.24 -10.11
CA ARG A 325 12.63 -16.41 -9.17
C ARG A 325 13.26 -15.03 -8.87
N ASN A 326 14.56 -14.86 -9.14
CA ASN A 326 15.34 -13.64 -8.94
C ASN A 326 16.02 -13.13 -10.24
N ALA A 327 15.65 -13.66 -11.41
CA ALA A 327 16.17 -13.11 -12.65
C ALA A 327 15.60 -11.71 -12.88
N ALA A 328 16.44 -10.82 -13.42
CA ALA A 328 15.96 -9.59 -14.00
C ALA A 328 14.79 -9.90 -14.95
N PRO A 329 13.77 -9.03 -15.05
CA PRO A 329 12.72 -9.20 -16.04
C PRO A 329 13.33 -9.56 -17.39
N TYR A 330 12.73 -10.45 -18.17
CA TYR A 330 13.39 -11.02 -19.36
C TYR A 330 13.85 -9.95 -20.37
N TRP A 331 13.24 -8.75 -20.39
CA TRP A 331 13.68 -7.59 -21.17
C TRP A 331 15.01 -6.96 -20.70
N ASN A 332 15.48 -7.30 -19.51
CA ASN A 332 16.76 -6.90 -18.91
C ASN A 332 17.78 -8.05 -18.86
N ASN A 333 17.46 -9.24 -19.37
CA ASN A 333 18.38 -10.37 -19.35
C ASN A 333 19.37 -10.27 -20.51
N ARG A 334 20.64 -9.96 -20.22
CA ARG A 334 21.70 -9.83 -21.24
C ARG A 334 22.08 -11.15 -21.92
N ASN A 335 21.68 -12.30 -21.36
CA ASN A 335 21.95 -13.63 -21.89
C ASN A 335 20.83 -14.17 -22.81
N VAL A 336 19.62 -13.59 -22.74
CA VAL A 336 18.53 -13.86 -23.67
C VAL A 336 18.47 -12.62 -24.54
N GLY A 337 19.14 -12.66 -25.69
CA GLY A 337 19.36 -11.50 -26.56
C GLY A 337 18.15 -10.57 -26.55
N SER A 338 18.37 -9.30 -26.23
CA SER A 338 17.30 -8.31 -26.09
C SER A 338 16.39 -8.42 -27.29
N GLY A 339 15.22 -9.03 -27.11
CA GLY A 339 14.25 -9.23 -28.17
C GLY A 339 13.66 -7.87 -28.48
N ILE A 340 14.34 -7.11 -29.34
CA ILE A 340 13.84 -5.86 -29.88
C ILE A 340 12.50 -6.23 -30.54
N CYS A 341 11.43 -5.55 -30.14
CA CYS A 341 10.12 -5.75 -30.75
C CYS A 341 10.25 -5.54 -32.26
N GLU A 342 9.57 -6.32 -33.10
CA GLU A 342 9.65 -6.13 -34.56
C GLU A 342 9.30 -4.68 -34.96
N GLN A 343 8.37 -4.05 -34.24
CA GLN A 343 8.07 -2.63 -34.41
C GLN A 343 9.23 -1.73 -33.99
N ASP A 344 9.90 -2.00 -32.86
CA ASP A 344 11.07 -1.24 -32.42
C ASP A 344 12.25 -1.44 -33.39
N ALA A 345 12.37 -2.61 -34.04
CA ALA A 345 13.38 -2.88 -35.04
C ALA A 345 13.09 -2.12 -36.35
N ILE A 346 11.83 -2.04 -36.75
CA ILE A 346 11.38 -1.23 -37.89
C ILE A 346 11.59 0.26 -37.59
N ASP A 347 11.24 0.72 -36.39
CA ASP A 347 11.39 2.11 -35.97
C ASP A 347 12.87 2.50 -35.81
N ALA A 348 13.72 1.58 -35.33
CA ALA A 348 15.17 1.76 -35.29
C ALA A 348 15.80 1.77 -36.69
N ALA A 349 15.29 0.97 -37.63
CA ALA A 349 15.70 1.00 -39.03
C ALA A 349 15.23 2.27 -39.76
N ALA A 350 14.14 2.90 -39.28
CA ALA A 350 13.61 4.15 -39.80
C ALA A 350 14.29 5.41 -39.21
N ALA A 351 15.12 5.28 -38.18
CA ALA A 351 15.78 6.41 -37.55
C ALA A 351 17.02 6.88 -38.35
N PRO A 352 17.12 8.16 -38.75
CA PRO A 352 18.30 8.67 -39.45
C PRO A 352 19.52 8.67 -38.51
N THR A 353 20.59 8.00 -38.94
CA THR A 353 21.87 7.90 -38.22
C THR A 353 22.48 9.29 -38.00
N THR A 354 22.28 9.88 -36.83
CA THR A 354 23.08 11.02 -36.37
C THR A 354 24.34 10.49 -35.71
N LYS A 355 25.45 10.49 -36.46
CA LYS A 355 26.79 10.30 -35.89
C LYS A 355 27.08 11.49 -34.98
N ASN A 356 27.08 11.30 -33.67
CA ASN A 356 27.71 12.23 -32.75
C ASN A 356 28.89 11.55 -32.04
N HIS A 357 30.07 12.07 -32.39
CA HIS A 357 31.34 11.92 -31.71
C HIS A 357 31.21 12.10 -30.19
N THR A 358 31.88 11.26 -29.40
CA THR A 358 32.88 11.65 -28.39
C THR A 358 33.41 10.41 -27.67
N ASP A 359 34.46 9.81 -28.23
CA ASP A 359 35.35 8.93 -27.49
C ASP A 359 36.31 9.79 -26.65
N ALA A 360 36.29 9.61 -25.33
CA ALA A 360 37.35 10.05 -24.44
C ALA A 360 37.83 8.81 -23.65
N PRO A 361 39.09 8.37 -23.79
CA PRO A 361 39.59 7.21 -23.07
C PRO A 361 40.11 7.66 -21.70
N ASN A 362 39.50 7.18 -20.62
CA ASN A 362 40.10 7.30 -19.30
C ASN A 362 40.85 6.01 -19.00
N GLY A 363 42.17 6.05 -19.18
CA GLY A 363 43.08 5.00 -18.79
C GLY A 363 43.27 4.95 -17.28
N ASN A 364 43.38 3.76 -16.74
CA ASN A 364 44.27 3.45 -15.63
C ASN A 364 44.48 1.93 -15.59
N GLY A 365 45.58 1.50 -16.19
CA GLY A 365 46.13 0.17 -16.04
C GLY A 365 46.88 0.06 -14.71
N HIS A 366 46.56 -0.95 -13.93
CA HIS A 366 47.44 -1.45 -12.87
C HIS A 366 48.36 -2.50 -13.50
N THR A 367 49.62 -2.15 -13.65
CA THR A 367 50.72 -3.10 -13.91
C THR A 367 51.38 -3.47 -12.59
N SER A 368 51.45 -4.77 -12.34
CA SER A 368 52.33 -5.45 -11.41
C SER A 368 53.79 -5.36 -11.86
N ASN A 369 54.71 -5.03 -10.94
CA ASN A 369 55.92 -5.79 -10.60
C ASN A 369 56.99 -4.89 -9.95
N GLU A 370 57.32 -5.19 -8.71
CA GLU A 370 58.68 -5.55 -8.24
C GLU A 370 58.55 -6.51 -7.06
#